data_AF-A0A420E1M3-F1
#
_entry.id   AF-A0A420E1M3-F1
#
_cell.length_a   1.000
_cell.length_b   1.000
_cell.length_c   1.000
_cell.angle_alpha   90.00
_cell.angle_beta   90.00
_cell.angle_gamma   90.00
#
_symmetry.space_group_name_H-M   'P 1'
#
loop_
_entity.id
_entity.type
_entity.pdbx_description
1 polymer ?
#
loop_
_entity_poly.entity_id
_entity_poly.type
_entity_poly.pdbx_seq_one_letter_code
_entity_poly.pdbx_strand_id
1 'polypeptide(L)'
;MRKKDELIESYDIKSWQSLHVKQLSYVRNLFIFISTALTGFISSLIFSDKQLSFFVNILLKISAIGYIIPISIGIWIAINESKNYRLKYKISRIVKRFEQPSENPEFKKIEAECTCLENMNKFLFKSQLLTFLGAFLVLLIALSLKS
;
A
#
# COMPACT_ATOMS: atom_id res chain seq x y z
N MET A 1 -18.26 -25.95 -4.47
CA MET A 1 -18.95 -25.15 -3.43
C MET A 1 -18.07 -25.20 -2.19
N ARG A 2 -17.61 -24.06 -1.64
CA ARG A 2 -16.77 -24.07 -0.41
C ARG A 2 -17.63 -24.52 0.78
N LYS A 3 -17.09 -25.39 1.64
CA LYS A 3 -17.81 -25.83 2.84
C LYS A 3 -17.86 -24.69 3.86
N LYS A 4 -18.90 -24.65 4.70
CA LYS A 4 -19.09 -23.59 5.71
C LYS A 4 -17.87 -23.45 6.62
N ASP A 5 -17.25 -24.57 7.01
CA ASP A 5 -16.07 -24.58 7.88
C ASP A 5 -14.85 -23.92 7.22
N GLU A 6 -14.63 -24.15 5.91
CA GLU A 6 -13.58 -23.48 5.13
C GLU A 6 -13.81 -21.96 5.07
N LEU A 7 -15.08 -21.53 4.96
CA LEU A 7 -15.44 -20.12 4.99
C LEU A 7 -15.19 -19.51 6.37
N ILE A 8 -15.56 -20.20 7.45
CA ILE A 8 -15.32 -19.74 8.82
C ILE A 8 -13.82 -19.55 9.07
N GLU A 9 -13.00 -20.50 8.63
CA GLU A 9 -11.54 -20.43 8.75
C GLU A 9 -10.97 -19.28 7.91
N SER A 10 -11.37 -19.16 6.64
CA SER A 10 -10.87 -18.11 5.74
C SER A 10 -11.26 -16.67 6.16
N TYR A 11 -12.39 -16.53 6.86
CA TYR A 11 -12.90 -15.26 7.38
C TYR A 11 -12.78 -15.14 8.90
N ASP A 12 -11.89 -15.92 9.53
CA ASP A 12 -11.52 -15.68 10.91
C ASP A 12 -10.77 -14.34 11.00
N ILE A 13 -11.47 -13.37 11.58
CA ILE A 13 -11.01 -11.99 11.68
C ILE A 13 -9.76 -11.90 12.54
N LYS A 14 -9.63 -12.76 13.56
CA LYS A 14 -8.50 -12.70 14.50
C LYS A 14 -7.20 -13.10 13.82
N SER A 15 -7.17 -14.25 13.15
CA SER A 15 -6.00 -14.69 12.39
C SER A 15 -5.67 -13.73 11.25
N TRP A 16 -6.66 -13.31 10.45
CA TRP A 16 -6.46 -12.37 9.35
C TRP A 16 -5.92 -11.00 9.81
N GLN A 17 -6.48 -10.44 10.89
CA GLN A 17 -6.02 -9.17 11.47
C GLN A 17 -4.61 -9.28 12.05
N SER A 18 -4.24 -10.44 12.60
CA SER A 18 -2.92 -10.63 13.21
C SER A 18 -1.78 -10.69 12.19
N LEU A 19 -1.99 -11.36 11.05
CA LEU A 19 -0.94 -11.59 10.05
C LEU A 19 -0.94 -10.50 8.97
N HIS A 20 -2.07 -10.30 8.29
CA HIS A 20 -2.13 -9.44 7.12
C HIS A 20 -2.07 -7.97 7.49
N VAL A 21 -2.92 -7.54 8.43
CA VAL A 21 -2.98 -6.11 8.78
C VAL A 21 -1.67 -5.67 9.44
N LYS A 22 -1.07 -6.47 10.32
CA LYS A 22 0.18 -6.05 10.99
C LYS A 22 1.36 -5.99 10.03
N GLN A 23 1.60 -7.02 9.24
CA GLN A 23 2.78 -7.07 8.36
C GLN A 23 2.65 -6.09 7.19
N LEU A 24 1.50 -6.08 6.51
CA LEU A 24 1.28 -5.20 5.37
C LEU A 24 1.22 -3.72 5.81
N SER A 25 0.56 -3.42 6.93
CA SER A 25 0.56 -2.07 7.49
C SER A 25 1.96 -1.63 7.92
N TYR A 26 2.76 -2.52 8.52
CA TYR A 26 4.12 -2.18 8.93
C TYR A 26 4.99 -1.83 7.73
N VAL A 27 5.05 -2.71 6.73
CA VAL A 27 5.87 -2.50 5.53
C VAL A 27 5.42 -1.26 4.75
N ARG A 28 4.11 -1.07 4.58
CA ARG A 28 3.55 0.12 3.92
C ARG A 28 3.93 1.41 4.67
N ASN A 29 3.77 1.44 5.99
CA ASN A 29 4.10 2.61 6.79
C ASN A 29 5.60 2.91 6.73
N LEU A 30 6.44 1.86 6.72
CA LEU A 30 7.89 2.01 6.54
C LEU A 30 8.22 2.73 5.22
N PHE A 31 7.61 2.33 4.10
CA PHE A 31 7.82 3.01 2.82
C PHE A 31 7.37 4.47 2.84
N ILE A 32 6.25 4.77 3.50
CA ILE A 32 5.79 6.15 3.66
C ILE A 32 6.82 6.97 4.45
N PHE A 33 7.26 6.47 5.62
CA PHE A 33 8.24 7.15 6.46
C PHE A 33 9.57 7.39 5.73
N ILE A 34 10.11 6.36 5.05
CA ILE A 34 11.36 6.49 4.29
C ILE A 34 11.20 7.50 3.16
N SER A 35 10.09 7.44 2.41
CA SER A 35 9.82 8.40 1.33
C SER A 35 9.72 9.83 1.86
N THR A 36 9.03 10.05 2.98
CA THR A 36 8.94 11.36 3.62
C THR A 36 10.31 11.87 4.08
N ALA A 37 11.12 11.02 4.72
CA ALA A 37 12.47 11.36 5.15
C ALA A 37 13.37 11.72 3.97
N LEU A 38 13.33 10.94 2.88
CA LEU A 38 14.10 11.19 1.66
C LEU A 38 13.67 12.48 0.96
N THR A 39 12.38 12.79 0.91
CA THR A 39 11.89 14.08 0.39
C THR A 39 12.42 15.25 1.21
N GLY A 40 12.45 15.14 2.54
CA GLY A 40 13.03 16.14 3.43
C GLY A 40 14.53 16.33 3.22
N PHE A 41 15.27 15.22 3.10
CA PHE A 41 16.70 15.23 2.78
C PHE A 41 16.99 15.91 1.44
N ILE A 42 16.26 15.55 0.38
CA ILE A 42 16.44 16.15 -0.95
C ILE A 42 16.13 17.64 -0.92
N SER A 43 15.04 18.03 -0.24
CA SER A 43 14.67 19.43 -0.09
C SER A 43 15.79 20.20 0.62
N SER A 44 16.35 19.66 1.71
CA SER A 44 17.50 20.25 2.39
C SER A 44 18.69 20.43 1.44
N LEU A 45 19.04 19.41 0.64
CA LEU A 45 20.15 19.49 -0.31
C LEU A 45 19.95 20.60 -1.35
N ILE A 46 18.74 20.72 -1.91
CA ILE A 46 18.41 21.73 -2.92
C ILE A 46 18.55 23.15 -2.34
N PHE A 47 18.15 23.36 -1.08
CA PHE A 47 18.22 24.68 -0.45
C PHE A 47 19.59 25.02 0.15
N SER A 48 20.36 24.03 0.60
CA SER A 48 21.66 24.25 1.23
C SER A 48 22.80 24.49 0.23
N ASP A 49 22.71 23.91 -0.97
CA ASP A 49 23.84 23.83 -1.88
C ASP A 49 23.64 24.73 -3.12
N LYS A 50 24.21 25.93 -3.07
CA LYS A 50 24.09 26.95 -4.12
C LYS A 50 24.89 26.62 -5.39
N GLN A 51 25.75 25.60 -5.36
CA GLN A 51 26.62 25.22 -6.48
C GLN A 51 26.20 23.92 -7.18
N LEU A 52 24.97 23.44 -6.97
CA LEU A 52 24.47 22.29 -7.71
C LEU A 52 24.43 22.55 -9.22
N SER A 53 24.99 21.63 -9.99
CA SER A 53 24.87 21.67 -11.45
C SER A 53 23.39 21.59 -11.86
N PHE A 54 23.05 22.22 -12.98
CA PHE A 54 21.67 22.27 -13.48
C PHE A 54 21.06 20.87 -13.62
N PHE A 55 21.83 19.90 -14.13
CA PHE A 55 21.40 18.52 -14.27
C PHE A 55 21.12 17.83 -12.93
N VAL A 56 22.00 17.98 -11.93
CA VAL A 56 21.79 17.38 -10.60
C VAL A 56 20.55 18.00 -9.94
N ASN A 57 20.35 19.31 -10.06
CA ASN A 57 19.17 19.98 -9.51
C ASN A 57 17.86 19.44 -10.12
N ILE A 58 17.83 19.21 -11.44
CA ILE A 58 16.67 18.58 -12.11
C ILE A 58 16.44 17.16 -11.59
N LEU A 59 17.47 16.32 -11.52
CA LEU A 59 17.34 14.94 -11.06
C LEU A 59 16.85 14.87 -9.61
N LEU A 60 17.35 15.75 -8.73
CA LEU A 60 16.88 15.84 -7.34
C LEU A 60 15.40 16.21 -7.27
N LYS A 61 14.94 17.20 -8.06
CA LYS A 61 13.52 17.57 -8.13
C LYS A 61 12.65 16.41 -8.64
N ILE A 62 13.09 15.71 -9.68
CA ILE A 62 12.39 14.53 -10.21
C ILE A 62 12.29 13.44 -9.13
N SER A 63 13.38 13.18 -8.40
CA SER A 63 13.38 12.19 -7.31
C SER A 63 12.44 12.61 -6.18
N ALA A 64 12.44 13.88 -5.76
CA ALA A 64 11.54 14.39 -4.73
C ALA A 64 10.05 14.22 -5.12
N ILE A 65 9.68 14.59 -6.36
CA ILE A 65 8.33 14.35 -6.90
C ILE A 65 8.04 12.85 -6.96
N GLY A 66 9.04 12.05 -7.35
CA GLY A 66 8.97 10.60 -7.39
C GLY A 66 8.58 9.97 -6.05
N TYR A 67 9.06 10.51 -4.92
CA TYR A 67 8.70 10.05 -3.57
C TYR A 67 7.32 10.49 -3.08
N ILE A 68 6.71 11.52 -3.68
CA ILE A 68 5.31 11.91 -3.36
C ILE A 68 4.32 10.83 -3.83
N ILE A 69 4.63 10.15 -4.93
CA ILE A 69 3.80 9.08 -5.50
C ILE A 69 3.63 7.89 -4.52
N PRO A 70 4.70 7.24 -4.02
CA PRO A 70 4.56 6.12 -3.09
C PRO A 70 3.95 6.52 -1.74
N ILE A 71 4.10 7.78 -1.29
CA ILE A 71 3.37 8.31 -0.13
C ILE A 71 1.86 8.30 -0.40
N SER A 72 1.45 8.86 -1.54
CA SER A 72 0.04 8.97 -1.93
C SER A 72 -0.60 7.59 -2.14
N ILE A 73 0.10 6.68 -2.81
CA ILE A 73 -0.32 5.28 -2.98
C ILE A 73 -0.44 4.58 -1.62
N GLY A 74 0.53 4.77 -0.73
CA GLY A 74 0.49 4.20 0.62
C GLY A 74 -0.73 4.65 1.42
N ILE A 75 -1.08 5.94 1.37
CA ILE A 75 -2.31 6.47 1.99
C ILE A 75 -3.56 5.85 1.35
N TRP A 76 -3.60 5.75 0.02
CA TRP A 76 -4.73 5.16 -0.70
C TRP A 76 -4.96 3.69 -0.34
N ILE A 77 -3.88 2.90 -0.26
CA ILE A 77 -3.94 1.50 0.19
C ILE A 77 -4.51 1.43 1.61
N ALA A 78 -4.07 2.29 2.53
CA ALA A 78 -4.56 2.32 3.91
C ALA A 78 -6.09 2.58 3.98
N ILE A 79 -6.60 3.51 3.17
CA ILE A 79 -8.04 3.78 3.08
C ILE A 79 -8.81 2.56 2.57
N ASN A 80 -8.32 1.90 1.51
CA ASN A 80 -8.97 0.72 0.94
C ASN A 80 -8.91 -0.49 1.87
N GLU A 81 -7.83 -0.64 2.61
CA GLU A 81 -7.68 -1.71 3.59
C GLU A 81 -8.65 -1.54 4.77
N SER A 82 -8.90 -0.30 5.21
CA SER A 82 -9.96 0.01 6.17
C SER A 82 -11.35 -0.35 5.64
N LYS A 83 -11.64 -0.08 4.36
CA LYS A 83 -12.88 -0.52 3.71
C LYS A 83 -12.95 -2.05 3.65
N ASN A 84 -11.86 -2.72 3.27
CA ASN A 84 -11.78 -4.17 3.17
C ASN A 84 -12.02 -4.84 4.54
N TYR A 85 -11.46 -4.28 5.62
CA TYR A 85 -11.72 -4.72 7.00
C TYR A 85 -13.22 -4.73 7.33
N ARG A 86 -13.93 -3.64 6.99
CA ARG A 86 -15.38 -3.54 7.22
C ARG A 86 -16.16 -4.59 6.43
N LEU A 87 -15.78 -4.86 5.19
CA LEU A 87 -16.42 -5.88 4.34
C LEU A 87 -16.17 -7.29 4.89
N LYS A 88 -14.94 -7.64 5.25
CA LYS A 88 -14.62 -8.95 5.87
C LYS A 88 -15.39 -9.17 7.17
N TYR A 89 -15.55 -8.13 7.97
CA TYR A 89 -16.34 -8.19 9.19
C TYR A 89 -17.82 -8.48 8.90
N LYS A 90 -18.40 -7.89 7.85
CA LYS A 90 -19.75 -8.23 7.38
C LYS A 90 -19.83 -9.68 6.89
N ILE A 91 -18.86 -10.14 6.09
CA ILE A 91 -18.81 -11.52 5.59
C ILE A 91 -18.79 -12.51 6.76
N SER A 92 -17.93 -12.29 7.75
CA SER A 92 -17.83 -13.16 8.94
C SER A 92 -19.17 -13.26 9.70
N ARG A 93 -19.93 -12.15 9.82
CA ARG A 93 -21.26 -12.17 10.43
C ARG A 93 -22.27 -12.98 9.62
N ILE A 94 -22.26 -12.86 8.29
CA ILE A 94 -23.14 -13.62 7.40
C ILE A 94 -22.81 -15.11 7.47
N VAL A 95 -21.52 -15.47 7.39
CA VAL A 95 -21.05 -16.87 7.46
C VAL A 95 -21.47 -17.55 8.77
N LYS A 96 -21.47 -16.81 9.89
CA LYS A 96 -21.93 -17.33 11.19
C LYS A 96 -23.44 -17.50 11.28
N ARG A 97 -24.22 -16.65 10.59
CA ARG A 97 -25.69 -16.62 10.69
C ARG A 97 -26.38 -17.65 9.80
N PHE A 98 -25.85 -17.95 8.63
CA PHE A 98 -26.50 -18.83 7.64
C PHE A 98 -25.87 -20.23 7.61
N GLU A 99 -26.67 -21.26 7.36
CA GLU A 99 -26.16 -22.64 7.13
C GLU A 99 -25.48 -22.77 5.77
N GLN A 100 -25.97 -22.06 4.75
CA GLN A 100 -25.40 -22.01 3.41
C GLN A 100 -25.07 -20.56 2.99
N PRO A 101 -23.98 -19.98 3.50
CA PRO A 101 -23.62 -18.57 3.23
C PRO A 101 -23.41 -18.29 1.74
N SER A 102 -22.91 -19.27 1.00
CA SER A 102 -22.61 -19.17 -0.44
C SER A 102 -23.85 -18.99 -1.33
N GLU A 103 -25.04 -19.31 -0.83
CA GLU A 103 -26.29 -19.11 -1.57
C GLU A 103 -26.90 -17.72 -1.32
N ASN A 104 -26.44 -17.03 -0.27
CA ASN A 104 -26.91 -15.70 0.04
C ASN A 104 -26.41 -14.68 -1.01
N PRO A 105 -27.30 -13.92 -1.69
CA PRO A 105 -26.90 -12.95 -2.70
C PRO A 105 -26.08 -11.79 -2.12
N GLU A 106 -26.32 -11.42 -0.86
CA GLU A 106 -25.54 -10.40 -0.14
C GLU A 106 -24.11 -10.88 0.10
N PHE A 107 -23.91 -12.16 0.44
CA PHE A 107 -22.58 -12.75 0.59
C PHE A 107 -21.79 -12.64 -0.72
N LYS A 108 -22.37 -13.07 -1.84
CA LYS A 108 -21.69 -13.03 -3.16
C LYS A 108 -21.28 -11.62 -3.55
N LYS A 109 -22.15 -10.64 -3.31
CA LYS A 109 -21.85 -9.23 -3.61
C LYS A 109 -20.67 -8.71 -2.78
N ILE A 110 -20.71 -8.92 -1.46
CA ILE A 110 -19.67 -8.43 -0.54
C ILE A 110 -18.33 -9.15 -0.79
N GLU A 111 -18.37 -10.46 -1.09
CA GLU A 111 -17.18 -11.24 -1.42
C GLU A 111 -16.52 -10.75 -2.72
N ALA A 112 -17.31 -10.44 -3.75
CA ALA A 112 -16.79 -9.87 -5.00
C ALA A 112 -16.13 -8.49 -4.78
N GLU A 113 -16.76 -7.61 -3.99
CA GLU A 113 -16.20 -6.31 -3.62
C GLU A 113 -14.89 -6.46 -2.83
N CYS A 114 -14.85 -7.38 -1.85
CA CYS A 114 -13.66 -7.70 -1.06
C CYS A 114 -12.50 -8.18 -1.96
N THR A 115 -12.77 -9.11 -2.87
CA THR A 115 -11.78 -9.66 -3.79
C THR A 115 -11.24 -8.59 -4.75
N CYS A 116 -12.11 -7.71 -5.24
CA CYS A 116 -11.72 -6.59 -6.09
C CYS A 116 -10.76 -5.63 -5.36
N LEU A 117 -11.09 -5.24 -4.12
CA LEU A 117 -10.23 -4.38 -3.31
C LEU A 117 -8.88 -5.02 -3.00
N GLU A 118 -8.84 -6.32 -2.70
CA GLU A 118 -7.59 -7.05 -2.45
C GLU A 118 -6.69 -7.09 -3.67
N ASN A 119 -7.24 -7.36 -4.85
CA ASN A 119 -6.49 -7.37 -6.11
C ASN A 119 -5.96 -5.98 -6.44
N MET A 120 -6.77 -4.95 -6.26
CA MET A 120 -6.35 -3.56 -6.44
C MET A 120 -5.24 -3.17 -5.46
N ASN A 121 -5.36 -3.53 -4.18
CA ASN A 121 -4.31 -3.24 -3.17
C ASN A 121 -2.99 -3.96 -3.50
N LYS A 122 -3.03 -5.21 -3.97
CA LYS A 122 -1.83 -5.93 -4.44
C LYS A 122 -1.16 -5.21 -5.62
N PHE A 123 -1.95 -4.74 -6.57
CA PHE A 123 -1.44 -3.97 -7.71
C PHE A 123 -0.82 -2.65 -7.26
N LEU A 124 -1.54 -1.88 -6.43
CA LEU A 124 -1.06 -0.62 -5.89
C LEU A 124 0.23 -0.79 -5.07
N PHE A 125 0.34 -1.85 -4.27
CA PHE A 125 1.54 -2.12 -3.49
C PHE A 125 2.76 -2.41 -4.39
N LYS A 126 2.59 -3.18 -5.47
CA LYS A 126 3.66 -3.38 -6.46
C LYS A 126 4.07 -2.06 -7.13
N SER A 127 3.09 -1.23 -7.49
CA SER A 127 3.34 0.09 -8.06
C SER A 127 4.06 1.02 -7.07
N GLN A 128 3.71 0.97 -5.78
CA GLN A 128 4.41 1.70 -4.72
C GLN A 128 5.89 1.30 -4.65
N LEU A 129 6.17 -0.01 -4.68
CA LEU A 129 7.55 -0.51 -4.66
C LEU A 129 8.34 -0.08 -5.90
N LEU A 130 7.76 -0.22 -7.09
CA LEU A 130 8.42 0.14 -8.35
C LEU A 130 8.72 1.65 -8.42
N THR A 131 7.76 2.49 -8.05
CA THR A 131 7.93 3.95 -8.04
C THR A 131 8.95 4.39 -7.01
N PHE A 132 8.94 3.78 -5.82
CA PHE A 132 9.95 4.02 -4.79
C PHE A 132 11.36 3.67 -5.27
N LEU A 133 11.55 2.47 -5.84
CA LEU A 133 12.86 2.04 -6.35
C LEU A 133 13.34 2.91 -7.52
N GLY A 134 12.43 3.31 -8.42
CA GLY A 134 12.76 4.23 -9.50
C GLY A 134 13.23 5.59 -8.99
N ALA A 135 12.51 6.18 -8.02
CA ALA A 135 12.90 7.45 -7.40
C ALA A 135 14.25 7.35 -6.65
N PHE A 136 14.50 6.20 -6.03
CA PHE A 136 15.76 5.90 -5.35
C PHE A 136 16.95 5.78 -6.31
N LEU A 137 16.78 5.11 -7.45
CA LEU A 137 17.81 5.05 -8.48
C LEU A 137 18.15 6.43 -9.04
N VAL A 138 17.14 7.27 -9.30
CA VAL A 138 17.34 8.65 -9.74
C VAL A 138 18.11 9.46 -8.68
N LEU A 139 17.80 9.28 -7.40
CA LEU A 139 18.54 9.92 -6.31
C LEU A 139 20.02 9.49 -6.31
N LEU A 140 20.30 8.20 -6.43
CA LEU A 140 21.68 7.69 -6.45
C LEU A 140 22.48 8.28 -7.61
N ILE A 141 21.89 8.34 -8.81
CA ILE A 141 22.51 8.95 -9.99
C ILE A 141 22.80 10.44 -9.74
N ALA A 142 21.86 11.17 -9.13
CA ALA A 142 22.05 12.58 -8.80
C ALA A 142 23.21 12.78 -7.80
N LEU A 143 23.32 11.91 -6.80
CA LEU A 143 24.40 11.96 -5.80
C LEU A 143 25.75 11.57 -6.40
N SER A 144 25.81 10.59 -7.31
CA SER A 144 27.06 10.20 -7.97
C SER A 144 27.57 11.27 -8.93
N LEU A 145 26.68 12.05 -9.56
CA LEU A 145 27.05 13.18 -10.43
C LEU A 145 27.43 14.44 -9.66
N LYS A 146 27.07 14.50 -8.37
CA LYS A 146 27.45 15.58 -7.47
C LYS A 146 28.89 15.39 -6.93
N SER A 147 29.26 14.13 -6.66
CA SER A 147 30.61 13.75 -6.19
C SER A 147 31.67 13.97 -7.25
#